data_AF-A0AA50TAW2-F1
#
_entry.id   AF-A0AA50TAW2-F1
#
_cell.length_a   1.000
_cell.length_b   1.000
_cell.length_c   1.000
_cell.angle_alpha   90.00
_cell.angle_beta   90.00
_cell.angle_gamma   90.00
#
_symmetry.space_group_name_H-M   'P 1'
#
loop_
_entity.id
_entity.type
_entity.pdbx_description
1 polymer ?
#
loop_
_entity_poly.entity_id
_entity_poly.type
_entity_poly.pdbx_seq_one_letter_code
_entity_poly.pdbx_strand_id
1 'polypeptide(L)'
;FQNNEDSRVLVSNNQELMHNPKYEELFAPTYGPENPFQTQQMKASRNTLAGYVEKAHISEFQFENQRRTFTSYGYAIDPST
;
A
#
# COMPACT_ATOMS: atom_id res chain seq x y z
N PHE A 1 -31.69 -21.36 6.49
CA PHE A 1 -31.41 -19.92 6.48
C PHE A 1 -30.15 -19.72 5.66
N GLN A 2 -30.27 -19.01 4.54
CA GLN A 2 -29.24 -18.80 3.53
C GLN A 2 -28.03 -18.11 4.17
N ASN A 3 -26.92 -18.84 4.38
CA ASN A 3 -25.67 -18.20 4.75
C ASN A 3 -25.14 -17.54 3.49
N ASN A 4 -25.24 -16.21 3.44
CA ASN A 4 -24.62 -15.41 2.40
C ASN A 4 -23.15 -15.80 2.33
N GLU A 5 -22.75 -16.33 1.18
CA GLU A 5 -21.37 -16.49 0.73
C GLU A 5 -20.53 -15.33 1.27
N ASP A 6 -19.49 -15.65 2.04
CA ASP A 6 -18.56 -14.67 2.60
C ASP A 6 -17.88 -13.98 1.39
N SER A 7 -18.42 -12.85 0.93
CA SER A 7 -18.02 -12.17 -0.31
C SER A 7 -16.65 -11.46 -0.22
N ARG A 8 -15.88 -11.78 0.82
CA ARG A 8 -14.55 -11.26 1.06
C ARG A 8 -13.60 -11.84 0.02
N VAL A 9 -13.04 -10.98 -0.81
CA VAL A 9 -11.94 -11.37 -1.69
C VAL A 9 -10.71 -11.61 -0.80
N LEU A 10 -10.36 -12.87 -0.57
CA LEU A 10 -9.16 -13.23 0.18
C LEU A 10 -7.92 -13.05 -0.71
N VAL A 11 -7.42 -11.81 -0.77
CA VAL A 11 -6.21 -11.40 -1.52
C VAL A 11 -4.92 -11.84 -0.80
N SER A 12 -5.02 -12.57 0.32
CA SER A 12 -3.95 -12.77 1.32
C SER A 12 -2.59 -13.23 0.74
N ASN A 13 -2.57 -13.92 -0.41
CA ASN A 13 -1.33 -14.38 -1.05
C ASN A 13 -1.21 -13.98 -2.53
N ASN A 14 -2.25 -13.42 -3.15
CA ASN A 14 -2.29 -13.10 -4.57
C ASN A 14 -2.41 -11.59 -4.75
N GLN A 15 -1.42 -10.95 -5.39
CA GLN A 15 -1.42 -9.50 -5.60
C GLN A 15 -2.27 -9.05 -6.81
N GLU A 16 -2.92 -10.00 -7.50
CA GLU A 16 -3.70 -9.77 -8.72
C GLU A 16 -5.16 -10.16 -8.53
N LEU A 17 -6.07 -9.30 -8.99
CA LEU A 17 -7.52 -9.51 -8.96
C LEU A 17 -8.01 -9.97 -10.33
N MET A 18 -8.87 -10.99 -10.36
CA MET A 18 -9.43 -11.54 -11.61
C MET A 18 -10.80 -10.92 -11.99
N HIS A 19 -11.40 -10.15 -11.09
CA HIS A 19 -12.65 -9.43 -11.27
C HIS A 19 -12.61 -8.10 -10.50
N ASN A 20 -13.61 -7.24 -10.68
CA ASN A 20 -13.68 -5.94 -10.01
C ASN A 20 -14.57 -6.06 -8.75
N PRO A 21 -14.01 -6.26 -7.54
CA PRO A 21 -14.78 -6.34 -6.31
C PRO A 21 -15.32 -4.99 -5.87
N LYS A 22 -16.25 -4.99 -4.91
CA LYS A 22 -16.71 -3.76 -4.27
C LYS A 22 -15.65 -3.24 -3.29
N TYR A 23 -15.72 -1.94 -3.01
CA TYR A 23 -14.82 -1.29 -2.04
C TYR A 23 -14.85 -1.96 -0.66
N GLU A 24 -16.06 -2.23 -0.14
CA GLU A 24 -16.25 -2.85 1.17
C GLU A 24 -15.63 -4.25 1.27
N GLU A 25 -15.60 -4.99 0.16
CA GLU A 25 -15.08 -6.36 0.10
C GLU A 25 -13.55 -6.38 0.02
N LEU A 26 -12.94 -5.39 -0.65
CA LEU A 26 -11.49 -5.30 -0.86
C LEU A 26 -10.75 -4.62 0.31
N PHE A 27 -11.35 -3.59 0.90
CA PHE A 27 -10.73 -2.78 1.96
C PHE A 27 -11.27 -3.10 3.36
N ALA A 28 -11.98 -4.22 3.52
CA ALA A 28 -12.41 -4.69 4.84
C ALA A 28 -11.19 -4.94 5.74
N PRO A 29 -11.23 -4.52 7.02
CA PRO A 29 -10.13 -4.77 7.94
C PRO A 29 -10.01 -6.28 8.26
N THR A 30 -8.79 -6.73 8.50
CA THR A 30 -8.53 -8.08 9.00
C THR A 30 -8.90 -8.18 10.48
N TYR A 31 -9.67 -9.19 10.85
CA TYR A 31 -10.10 -9.42 12.23
C TYR A 31 -9.11 -10.30 13.00
N GLY A 32 -8.95 -10.02 14.29
CA GLY A 32 -8.09 -10.76 15.22
C GLY A 32 -7.00 -9.89 15.84
N PRO A 33 -6.34 -10.34 16.93
CA PRO A 33 -5.25 -9.61 17.55
C PRO A 33 -4.00 -9.63 16.67
N GLU A 34 -3.26 -8.52 16.65
CA GLU A 34 -1.94 -8.49 16.03
C GLU A 34 -0.96 -9.40 16.76
N ASN A 35 -0.01 -9.98 16.01
CA ASN A 35 1.07 -10.77 16.59
C ASN A 35 2.06 -9.85 17.36
N PRO A 36 2.22 -10.00 18.69
CA PRO A 36 3.11 -9.16 19.48
C PRO A 36 4.60 -9.50 19.30
N PHE A 37 4.93 -10.63 18.68
CA PHE A 37 6.31 -11.10 18.51
C PHE A 37 6.98 -10.58 17.22
N GLN A 38 6.28 -9.74 16.45
CA GLN A 38 6.83 -9.13 15.24
C GLN A 38 7.55 -7.83 15.58
N THR A 39 8.76 -7.66 15.03
CA THR A 39 9.44 -6.36 15.05
C THR A 39 8.68 -5.35 14.18
N GLN A 40 8.92 -4.05 14.36
CA GLN A 40 8.31 -3.01 13.53
C GLN A 40 8.55 -3.25 12.03
N GLN A 41 9.76 -3.71 11.67
CA GLN A 41 10.12 -4.03 10.30
C GLN A 41 9.36 -5.25 9.75
N MET A 42 9.04 -6.23 10.61
CA MET A 42 8.25 -7.40 10.22
C MET A 42 6.76 -7.08 10.08
N LYS A 43 6.26 -6.09 10.83
CA LYS A 43 4.89 -5.59 10.72
C LYS A 43 4.64 -4.75 9.46
N ALA A 44 5.69 -4.10 8.94
CA ALA A 44 5.57 -3.26 7.75
C ALA A 44 5.31 -4.10 6.49
N SER A 45 4.42 -3.59 5.62
CA SER A 45 4.29 -4.12 4.26
C SER A 45 5.59 -3.86 3.49
N ARG A 46 6.25 -4.93 3.04
CA ARG A 46 7.57 -4.86 2.41
C ARG A 46 7.71 -5.90 1.31
N ASN A 47 8.35 -5.50 0.21
CA ASN A 47 8.78 -6.41 -0.86
C ASN A 47 10.31 -6.50 -0.97
N THR A 48 11.04 -5.63 -0.25
CA THR A 48 12.49 -5.66 -0.07
C THR A 48 12.83 -5.67 1.42
N LEU A 49 14.09 -5.90 1.78
CA LEU A 49 14.50 -5.88 3.19
C LEU A 49 14.24 -4.51 3.84
N ALA A 50 14.44 -3.42 3.10
CA ALA A 50 14.36 -2.06 3.62
C ALA A 50 12.97 -1.43 3.54
N GLY A 51 12.02 -2.04 2.81
CA GLY A 51 10.67 -1.49 2.67
C GLY A 51 9.96 -1.97 1.40
N TYR A 52 9.06 -1.13 0.90
CA TYR A 52 8.25 -1.41 -0.28
C TYR A 52 8.70 -0.53 -1.46
N VAL A 53 8.93 -1.13 -2.62
CA VAL A 53 9.35 -0.46 -3.84
C VAL A 53 8.42 -0.85 -4.98
N GLU A 54 7.78 0.15 -5.59
CA GLU A 54 6.94 -0.04 -6.78
C GLU A 54 7.27 1.00 -7.85
N LYS A 55 6.91 0.70 -9.10
CA LYS A 55 7.10 1.62 -10.22
C LYS A 55 6.03 2.70 -10.17
N ALA A 56 6.43 3.94 -9.91
CA ALA A 56 5.55 5.10 -10.00
C ALA A 56 5.66 5.76 -11.38
N HIS A 57 4.55 6.26 -11.90
CA HIS A 57 4.49 7.04 -13.14
C HIS A 57 4.31 8.52 -12.80
N ILE A 58 5.42 9.25 -12.65
CA ILE A 58 5.44 10.69 -12.33
C ILE A 58 6.02 11.44 -13.53
N SER A 59 5.49 12.65 -13.80
CA SER A 59 6.06 13.53 -14.82
C SER A 59 7.50 13.92 -14.48
N GLU A 60 8.43 13.72 -15.42
CA GLU A 60 9.86 14.05 -15.24
C GLU A 60 10.09 15.50 -14.80
N PHE A 61 9.38 16.45 -15.45
CA PHE A 61 9.44 17.87 -15.08
C PHE A 61 9.03 18.12 -13.62
N GLN A 62 7.93 17.52 -13.16
CA GLN A 62 7.44 17.73 -11.80
C GLN A 62 8.39 17.12 -10.77
N PHE A 63 8.88 15.91 -11.03
CA PHE A 63 9.88 15.26 -10.19
C PHE A 63 11.14 16.11 -10.06
N GLU A 64 11.70 16.54 -11.19
CA GLU A 64 12.96 17.30 -11.20
C GLU A 64 12.80 18.69 -10.56
N ASN A 65 11.64 19.33 -10.76
CA ASN A 65 11.32 20.58 -10.07
C ASN A 65 11.29 20.39 -8.55
N GLN A 66 10.58 19.39 -8.03
CA GLN A 66 10.52 19.13 -6.59
C GLN A 66 11.90 18.72 -6.02
N ARG A 67 12.66 17.90 -6.76
CA ARG A 67 14.02 17.51 -6.38
C ARG A 67 14.95 18.72 -6.23
N ARG A 68 14.90 19.66 -7.18
CA ARG A 68 15.69 20.91 -7.13
C ARG A 68 15.23 21.83 -6.02
N THR A 69 13.92 22.03 -5.86
CA THR A 69 13.37 22.86 -4.77
C THR A 69 13.81 22.34 -3.40
N PHE A 70 13.77 21.02 -3.18
CA PHE A 70 14.25 20.44 -1.93
C PHE A 70 15.75 20.68 -1.73
N THR A 71 16.55 20.44 -2.77
CA THR A 71 18.00 20.61 -2.70
C THR A 71 18.40 22.07 -2.46
N SER A 72 17.66 23.03 -3.02
CA SER A 72 17.98 24.46 -2.95
C SER A 72 17.36 25.17 -1.74
N TYR A 73 16.14 24.82 -1.35
CA TYR A 73 15.36 25.54 -0.33
C TYR A 73 14.97 24.69 0.88
N GLY A 74 15.24 23.38 0.87
CA GLY A 74 14.97 22.49 2.00
C GLY A 74 13.52 22.06 2.17
N TYR A 75 12.66 22.32 1.18
CA TYR A 75 11.26 21.87 1.19
C TYR A 75 10.82 21.34 -0.17
N ALA A 76 9.82 20.47 -0.17
CA ALA A 76 9.12 19.96 -1.35
C ALA A 76 7.71 19.50 -0.96
N ILE A 77 6.88 19.24 -1.96
CA ILE A 77 5.57 18.62 -1.77
C ILE A 77 5.77 17.12 -1.47
N ASP A 78 4.99 16.60 -0.52
CA ASP A 78 5.00 15.17 -0.20
C ASP A 78 4.50 14.35 -1.40
N PRO A 79 5.31 13.43 -1.97
CA PRO A 79 4.90 12.60 -3.09
C PRO A 79 3.97 11.44 -2.70
N SER A 80 3.65 11.27 -1.40
CA SER A 80 2.76 10.21 -0.90
C SER A 80 1.29 10.61 -0.78
N THR A 81 0.96 11.91 -0.98
CA THR A 81 -0.42 12.43 -0.99
C THR A 81 -1.07 12.31 -2.36
#